data_AF-A0AAQ2ET49-F1
#
_entry.id   AF-A0AAQ2ET49-F1
#
_cell.length_a   1.000
_cell.length_b   1.000
_cell.length_c   1.000
_cell.angle_alpha   90.00
_cell.angle_beta   90.00
_cell.angle_gamma   90.00
#
_symmetry.space_group_name_H-M   'P 1'
#
loop_
_entity.id
_entity.type
_entity.pdbx_description
1 polymer ?
#
loop_
_entity_poly.entity_id
_entity_poly.type
_entity_poly.pdbx_seq_one_letter_code
_entity_poly.pdbx_strand_id
1 'polypeptide(L)'
;MQIETGTETDSDHCKAITHEYYRCRDAFEQFRLTAEGIILSGQNKEVSYRAYNAYSYFIHHLYEFLMACHARDSGNTSITNKRGPERTQYLDSLLMEDAHRVVQSRIDRISRGSAPSWENHISHYEGLLPIPEKFGEEFRIYRNKVSGHASFERISELNLTEFYKKYHQYLYLLYKDVGEMWGRERKEFPCLKDVTKFFEAIANET
;
A
#
# COMPACT_ATOMS: atom_id res chain seq x y z
N MET A 1 0.32 -16.63 -15.07
CA MET A 1 -0.27 -16.25 -16.37
C MET A 1 0.65 -15.18 -16.94
N GLN A 2 1.13 -15.34 -18.17
CA GLN A 2 2.00 -14.33 -18.78
C GLN A 2 1.21 -13.06 -19.09
N ILE A 3 1.84 -11.92 -18.88
CA ILE A 3 1.32 -10.59 -19.17
C ILE A 3 2.20 -10.02 -20.28
N GLU A 4 1.67 -9.98 -21.50
CA GLU A 4 2.36 -9.37 -22.64
C GLU A 4 1.92 -7.92 -22.78
N THR A 5 2.87 -6.99 -22.79
CA THR A 5 2.60 -5.54 -22.82
C THR A 5 1.79 -5.14 -24.06
N GLY A 6 0.77 -4.31 -23.86
CA GLY A 6 -0.08 -3.82 -24.95
C GLY A 6 -1.20 -4.79 -25.36
N THR A 7 -1.31 -5.95 -24.72
CA THR A 7 -2.47 -6.85 -24.88
C THR A 7 -3.67 -6.41 -24.04
N GLU A 8 -4.85 -6.97 -24.33
CA GLU A 8 -6.03 -6.77 -23.47
C GLU A 8 -5.77 -7.27 -22.03
N THR A 9 -5.02 -8.34 -21.87
CA THR A 9 -4.64 -8.88 -20.56
C THR A 9 -3.76 -7.90 -19.77
N ASP A 10 -2.78 -7.24 -20.41
CA ASP A 10 -2.00 -6.16 -19.76
C ASP A 10 -2.88 -4.94 -19.45
N SER A 11 -3.81 -4.57 -20.34
CA SER A 11 -4.78 -3.49 -20.08
C SER A 11 -5.63 -3.77 -18.84
N ASP A 12 -6.13 -5.00 -18.70
CA ASP A 12 -6.96 -5.40 -17.57
C ASP A 12 -6.16 -5.54 -16.28
N HIS A 13 -4.92 -6.03 -16.36
CA HIS A 13 -4.01 -6.04 -15.23
C HIS A 13 -3.67 -4.62 -14.76
N CYS A 14 -3.45 -3.68 -15.68
CA CYS A 14 -3.28 -2.26 -15.36
C CYS A 14 -4.51 -1.66 -14.67
N LYS A 15 -5.73 -2.00 -15.10
CA LYS A 15 -6.97 -1.59 -14.43
C LYS A 15 -7.08 -2.21 -13.04
N ALA A 16 -6.70 -3.47 -12.87
CA ALA A 16 -6.68 -4.12 -11.55
C ALA A 16 -5.69 -3.43 -10.60
N ILE A 17 -4.46 -3.12 -11.05
CA ILE A 17 -3.48 -2.35 -10.26
C ILE A 17 -4.03 -0.98 -9.90
N THR A 18 -4.64 -0.29 -10.87
CA THR A 18 -5.27 1.03 -10.65
C THR A 18 -6.39 0.95 -9.61
N HIS A 19 -7.23 -0.09 -9.68
CA HIS A 19 -8.28 -0.34 -8.70
C HIS A 19 -7.69 -0.57 -7.31
N GLU A 20 -6.66 -1.41 -7.17
CA GLU A 20 -5.97 -1.65 -5.90
C GLU A 20 -5.37 -0.37 -5.31
N TYR A 21 -4.77 0.47 -6.16
CA TYR A 21 -4.27 1.77 -5.76
C TYR A 21 -5.39 2.66 -5.19
N TYR A 22 -6.55 2.72 -5.85
CA TYR A 22 -7.69 3.49 -5.33
C TYR A 22 -8.24 2.93 -4.01
N ARG A 23 -8.35 1.61 -3.85
CA ARG A 23 -8.73 1.02 -2.55
C ARG A 23 -7.73 1.37 -1.44
N CYS A 24 -6.43 1.34 -1.76
CA CYS A 24 -5.37 1.75 -0.84
C CYS A 24 -5.49 3.24 -0.46
N ARG A 25 -5.67 4.11 -1.46
CA ARG A 25 -5.85 5.56 -1.28
C ARG A 25 -7.06 5.86 -0.40
N ASP A 26 -8.20 5.26 -0.69
CA ASP A 26 -9.44 5.51 0.03
C ASP A 26 -9.34 5.01 1.49
N ALA A 27 -8.70 3.86 1.72
CA ALA A 27 -8.40 3.36 3.07
C ALA A 27 -7.45 4.29 3.85
N PHE A 28 -6.39 4.79 3.19
CA PHE A 28 -5.47 5.75 3.80
C PHE A 28 -6.16 7.07 4.14
N GLU A 29 -7.00 7.58 3.24
CA GLU A 29 -7.72 8.83 3.46
C GLU A 29 -8.74 8.70 4.59
N GLN A 30 -9.44 7.56 4.67
CA GLN A 30 -10.33 7.28 5.80
C GLN A 30 -9.56 7.20 7.12
N PHE A 31 -8.36 6.61 7.13
CA PHE A 31 -7.49 6.60 8.30
C PHE A 31 -7.08 8.03 8.69
N ARG A 32 -6.63 8.83 7.72
CA ARG A 32 -6.21 10.22 7.91
C ARG A 32 -7.32 11.07 8.53
N LEU A 33 -8.51 11.05 7.94
CA LEU A 33 -9.68 11.79 8.42
C LEU A 33 -10.10 11.36 9.83
N THR A 34 -10.09 10.05 10.10
CA THR A 34 -10.46 9.53 11.42
C THR A 34 -9.40 9.91 12.47
N ALA A 35 -8.11 9.82 12.14
CA ALA A 35 -7.01 10.20 13.01
C ALA A 35 -7.01 11.70 13.32
N GLU A 36 -7.26 12.55 12.31
CA GLU A 36 -7.43 13.99 12.48
C GLU A 36 -8.58 14.30 13.45
N GLY A 37 -9.74 13.64 13.28
CA GLY A 37 -10.87 13.76 14.20
C GLY A 37 -10.51 13.37 15.64
N ILE A 38 -9.75 12.28 15.83
CA ILE A 38 -9.26 11.85 17.16
C ILE A 38 -8.36 12.93 17.80
N ILE A 39 -7.45 13.52 17.03
CA ILE A 39 -6.51 14.54 17.52
C ILE A 39 -7.27 15.81 17.95
N LEU A 40 -8.26 16.22 17.17
CA LEU A 40 -9.00 17.46 17.40
C LEU A 40 -10.08 17.34 18.47
N SER A 41 -10.78 16.20 18.53
CA SER A 41 -11.98 16.02 19.34
C SER A 41 -11.84 14.97 20.45
N GLY A 42 -10.66 14.35 20.57
CA GLY A 42 -10.39 13.26 21.50
C GLY A 42 -10.79 11.87 20.97
N GLN A 43 -10.32 10.84 21.66
CA GLN A 43 -10.59 9.44 21.29
C GLN A 43 -11.75 8.84 22.08
N ASN A 44 -12.53 7.99 21.42
CA ASN A 44 -13.37 6.99 22.07
C ASN A 44 -13.14 5.62 21.42
N LYS A 45 -13.73 4.57 22.01
CA LYS A 45 -13.53 3.18 21.55
C LYS A 45 -13.97 2.97 20.10
N GLU A 46 -15.07 3.59 19.69
CA GLU A 46 -15.63 3.41 18.34
C GLU A 46 -14.77 4.11 17.28
N VAL A 47 -14.35 5.35 17.53
CA VAL A 47 -13.48 6.09 16.61
C VAL A 47 -12.11 5.41 16.51
N SER A 48 -11.58 4.88 17.62
CA SER A 48 -10.33 4.10 17.63
C SER A 48 -10.45 2.81 16.80
N TYR A 49 -11.58 2.10 16.92
CA TYR A 49 -11.88 0.93 16.09
C TYR A 49 -11.95 1.27 14.60
N ARG A 50 -12.59 2.38 14.23
CA ARG A 50 -12.66 2.83 12.82
C ARG A 50 -11.28 3.18 12.28
N ALA A 51 -10.45 3.88 13.05
CA ALA A 51 -9.08 4.19 12.68
C ALA A 51 -8.22 2.93 12.51
N TYR A 52 -8.34 1.97 13.45
CA TYR A 52 -7.67 0.68 13.38
C TYR A 52 -8.02 -0.04 12.07
N ASN A 53 -9.32 -0.12 11.73
CA ASN A 53 -9.76 -0.80 10.50
C ASN A 53 -9.33 -0.07 9.23
N ALA A 54 -9.40 1.26 9.20
CA ALA A 54 -8.93 2.02 8.04
C ALA A 54 -7.43 1.78 7.79
N TYR A 55 -6.62 1.80 8.85
CA TYR A 55 -5.18 1.50 8.74
C TYR A 55 -4.91 0.05 8.34
N SER A 56 -5.72 -0.88 8.85
CA SER A 56 -5.71 -2.30 8.48
C SER A 56 -5.93 -2.51 6.98
N TYR A 57 -6.96 -1.86 6.41
CA TYR A 57 -7.23 -1.90 4.97
C TYR A 57 -6.13 -1.22 4.16
N PHE A 58 -5.56 -0.12 4.66
CA PHE A 58 -4.43 0.54 4.01
C PHE A 58 -3.24 -0.41 3.86
N ILE A 59 -2.85 -1.12 4.93
CA ILE A 59 -1.76 -2.13 4.88
C ILE A 59 -2.06 -3.20 3.84
N HIS A 60 -3.28 -3.75 3.87
CA HIS A 60 -3.66 -4.82 2.96
C HIS A 60 -3.60 -4.39 1.49
N HIS A 61 -4.26 -3.28 1.14
CA HIS A 61 -4.31 -2.81 -0.23
C HIS A 61 -2.97 -2.27 -0.72
N LEU A 62 -2.16 -1.66 0.15
CA LEU A 62 -0.80 -1.25 -0.22
C LEU A 62 0.06 -2.45 -0.59
N TYR A 63 -0.01 -3.53 0.19
CA TYR A 63 0.71 -4.77 -0.12
C TYR A 63 0.27 -5.36 -1.46
N GLU A 64 -1.05 -5.52 -1.68
CA GLU A 64 -1.58 -6.09 -2.93
C GLU A 64 -1.23 -5.23 -4.14
N PHE A 65 -1.32 -3.91 -4.00
CA PHE A 65 -0.90 -2.95 -5.03
C PHE A 65 0.57 -3.15 -5.42
N LEU A 66 1.50 -3.19 -4.44
CA LEU A 66 2.93 -3.38 -4.71
C LEU A 66 3.21 -4.72 -5.38
N MET A 67 2.58 -5.81 -4.90
CA MET A 67 2.73 -7.12 -5.53
C MET A 67 2.19 -7.15 -6.96
N ALA A 68 1.08 -6.47 -7.23
CA ALA A 68 0.51 -6.39 -8.57
C ALA A 68 1.42 -5.59 -9.53
N CYS A 69 2.10 -4.54 -9.05
CA CYS A 69 3.15 -3.85 -9.80
C CYS A 69 4.30 -4.80 -10.15
N HIS A 70 4.87 -5.51 -9.17
CA HIS A 70 5.94 -6.50 -9.42
C HIS A 70 5.52 -7.61 -10.38
N ALA A 71 4.28 -8.09 -10.27
CA ALA A 71 3.73 -9.08 -11.19
C ALA A 71 3.71 -8.56 -12.63
N ARG A 72 3.31 -7.30 -12.83
CA ARG A 72 3.35 -6.66 -14.14
C ARG A 72 4.78 -6.51 -14.67
N ASP A 73 5.70 -6.03 -13.84
CA ASP A 73 7.09 -5.81 -14.23
C ASP A 73 7.82 -7.13 -14.55
N SER A 74 7.43 -8.23 -13.89
CA SER A 74 7.91 -9.58 -14.21
C SER A 74 7.25 -10.22 -15.44
N GLY A 75 6.25 -9.56 -16.05
CA GLY A 75 5.47 -10.13 -17.15
C GLY A 75 4.69 -11.38 -16.77
N ASN A 76 4.41 -11.61 -15.48
CA ASN A 76 3.76 -12.82 -14.99
C ASN A 76 2.98 -12.56 -13.70
N THR A 77 1.73 -13.02 -13.65
CA THR A 77 0.93 -12.97 -12.42
C THR A 77 1.57 -13.74 -11.25
N SER A 78 2.40 -14.75 -11.53
CA SER A 78 3.30 -15.33 -10.53
C SER A 78 4.67 -14.66 -10.65
N ILE A 79 4.94 -13.72 -9.73
CA ILE A 79 6.18 -12.91 -9.69
C ILE A 79 7.44 -13.80 -9.69
N THR A 80 7.35 -15.01 -9.13
CA THR A 80 8.45 -15.97 -9.08
C THR A 80 7.97 -17.41 -9.28
N ASN A 81 8.88 -18.28 -9.75
CA ASN A 81 8.68 -19.73 -9.84
C ASN A 81 9.03 -20.45 -8.52
N LYS A 82 9.63 -19.75 -7.55
CA LYS A 82 9.93 -20.27 -6.22
C LYS A 82 8.66 -20.72 -5.51
N ARG A 83 8.78 -21.69 -4.59
CA ARG A 83 7.66 -22.24 -3.81
C ARG A 83 7.98 -22.23 -2.31
N GLY A 84 6.94 -22.29 -1.49
CA GLY A 84 7.09 -22.39 -0.05
C GLY A 84 7.88 -21.21 0.57
N PRO A 85 8.77 -21.48 1.53
CA PRO A 85 9.54 -20.44 2.23
C PRO A 85 10.39 -19.55 1.30
N GLU A 86 10.96 -20.12 0.24
CA GLU A 86 11.79 -19.36 -0.71
C GLU A 86 11.00 -18.32 -1.48
N ARG A 87 9.74 -18.64 -1.82
CA ARG A 87 8.82 -17.66 -2.43
C ARG A 87 8.58 -16.51 -1.47
N THR A 88 8.29 -16.85 -0.22
CA THR A 88 8.02 -15.87 0.84
C THR A 88 9.19 -14.92 1.04
N GLN A 89 10.41 -15.44 1.18
CA GLN A 89 11.62 -14.63 1.32
C GLN A 89 11.87 -13.73 0.12
N TYR A 90 11.60 -14.22 -1.08
CA TYR A 90 11.74 -13.42 -2.30
C TYR A 90 10.72 -12.28 -2.36
N LEU A 91 9.46 -12.51 -1.98
CA LEU A 91 8.47 -11.42 -1.91
C LEU A 91 8.83 -10.40 -0.82
N ASP A 92 9.31 -10.88 0.32
CA ASP A 92 9.75 -10.04 1.43
C ASP A 92 10.96 -9.17 0.99
N SER A 93 11.87 -9.69 0.15
CA SER A 93 13.02 -8.92 -0.37
C SER A 93 12.60 -7.85 -1.38
N LEU A 94 11.61 -8.10 -2.25
CA LEU A 94 11.09 -7.07 -3.16
C LEU A 94 10.55 -5.85 -2.40
N LEU A 95 9.86 -6.09 -1.28
CA LEU A 95 9.35 -5.02 -0.42
C LEU A 95 10.47 -4.24 0.27
N MET A 96 11.54 -4.94 0.70
CA MET A 96 12.73 -4.31 1.27
C MET A 96 13.43 -3.40 0.25
N GLU A 97 13.58 -3.88 -0.99
CA GLU A 97 14.19 -3.14 -2.10
C GLU A 97 13.36 -1.89 -2.45
N ASP A 98 12.03 -2.02 -2.52
CA ASP A 98 11.15 -0.88 -2.74
C ASP A 98 11.24 0.16 -1.62
N ALA A 99 11.24 -0.28 -0.35
CA ALA A 99 11.36 0.62 0.80
C ALA A 99 12.71 1.36 0.78
N HIS A 100 13.80 0.65 0.49
CA HIS A 100 15.11 1.26 0.34
C HIS A 100 15.13 2.27 -0.81
N ARG A 101 14.59 1.91 -1.97
CA ARG A 101 14.53 2.75 -3.17
C ARG A 101 13.77 4.05 -2.93
N VAL A 102 12.59 4.01 -2.29
CA VAL A 102 11.81 5.23 -2.04
C VAL A 102 12.52 6.16 -1.04
N VAL A 103 13.14 5.61 0.01
CA VAL A 103 13.92 6.42 0.97
C VAL A 103 15.14 7.04 0.29
N GLN A 104 15.92 6.25 -0.45
CA GLN A 104 17.10 6.73 -1.17
C GLN A 104 16.73 7.79 -2.21
N SER A 105 15.63 7.60 -2.96
CA SER A 105 15.14 8.60 -3.92
C SER A 105 14.84 9.95 -3.26
N ARG A 106 14.31 9.95 -2.03
CA ARG A 106 14.06 11.19 -1.28
C ARG A 106 15.36 11.89 -0.90
N ILE A 107 16.34 11.16 -0.36
CA ILE A 107 17.67 11.67 -0.02
C ILE A 107 18.33 12.29 -1.26
N ASP A 108 18.32 11.57 -2.38
CA ASP A 108 18.87 12.01 -3.66
C ASP A 108 18.22 13.30 -4.18
N ARG A 109 16.89 13.39 -4.14
CA ARG A 109 16.15 14.56 -4.62
C ARG A 109 16.47 15.81 -3.81
N ILE A 110 16.57 15.67 -2.49
CA ILE A 110 16.92 16.77 -1.57
C ILE A 110 18.37 17.20 -1.82
N SER A 111 19.29 16.24 -1.90
CA SER A 111 20.72 16.51 -2.14
C SER A 111 20.96 17.26 -3.46
N ARG A 112 20.14 17.01 -4.48
CA ARG A 112 20.20 17.68 -5.80
C ARG A 112 19.41 18.99 -5.86
N GLY A 113 18.76 19.42 -4.78
CA GLY A 113 17.95 20.65 -4.75
C GLY A 113 16.65 20.59 -5.55
N SER A 114 16.18 19.38 -5.89
CA SER A 114 14.95 19.13 -6.67
C SER A 114 13.74 18.78 -5.79
N ALA A 115 13.93 18.77 -4.46
CA ALA A 115 12.88 18.47 -3.51
C ALA A 115 11.94 19.70 -3.34
N PRO A 116 10.62 19.49 -3.21
CA PRO A 116 9.70 20.56 -2.88
C PRO A 116 9.99 21.18 -1.52
N SER A 117 9.60 22.44 -1.31
CA SER A 117 9.89 23.19 -0.09
C SER A 117 9.20 22.65 1.17
N TRP A 118 8.18 21.80 1.03
CA TRP A 118 7.46 21.16 2.11
C TRP A 118 8.01 19.78 2.50
N GLU A 119 9.07 19.31 1.84
CA GLU A 119 9.71 18.05 2.20
C GLU A 119 10.48 18.19 3.53
N ASN A 120 10.59 17.11 4.31
CA ASN A 120 11.38 17.15 5.53
C ASN A 120 12.87 17.37 5.22
N HIS A 121 13.64 17.79 6.23
CA HIS A 121 15.09 17.87 6.12
C HIS A 121 15.72 16.50 5.80
N ILE A 122 16.83 16.48 5.05
CA ILE A 122 17.49 15.25 4.59
C ILE A 122 17.78 14.24 5.71
N SER A 123 18.18 14.74 6.89
CA SER A 123 18.49 13.93 8.08
C SER A 123 17.32 13.07 8.56
N HIS A 124 16.07 13.46 8.25
CA HIS A 124 14.90 12.64 8.53
C HIS A 124 14.97 11.31 7.77
N TYR A 125 15.30 11.35 6.48
CA TYR A 125 15.34 10.18 5.60
C TYR A 125 16.61 9.36 5.80
N GLU A 126 17.74 10.01 6.09
CA GLU A 126 18.98 9.32 6.48
C GLU A 126 18.77 8.46 7.73
N GLY A 127 17.97 8.96 8.69
CA GLY A 127 17.59 8.22 9.90
C GLY A 127 16.66 7.02 9.65
N LEU A 128 16.10 6.87 8.45
CA LEU A 128 15.31 5.70 8.04
C LEU A 128 16.18 4.59 7.43
N LEU A 129 17.48 4.82 7.28
CA LEU A 129 18.43 3.83 6.78
C LEU A 129 19.32 3.31 7.92
N PRO A 130 19.66 2.01 7.94
CA PRO A 130 19.16 0.95 7.04
C PRO A 130 17.69 0.58 7.30
N ILE A 131 17.02 0.05 6.26
CA ILE A 131 15.65 -0.47 6.42
C ILE A 131 15.68 -1.64 7.42
N PRO A 132 14.76 -1.73 8.40
CA PRO A 132 14.75 -2.83 9.36
C PRO A 132 14.61 -4.19 8.66
N GLU A 133 15.47 -5.15 9.00
CA GLU A 133 15.58 -6.45 8.31
C GLU A 133 14.27 -7.24 8.19
N LYS A 134 13.39 -7.08 9.18
CA LYS A 134 12.09 -7.77 9.25
C LYS A 134 10.94 -7.03 8.58
N PHE A 135 11.19 -5.91 7.92
CA PHE A 135 10.10 -5.09 7.36
C PHE A 135 9.25 -5.86 6.36
N GLY A 136 9.85 -6.53 5.36
CA GLY A 136 9.09 -7.30 4.37
C GLY A 136 8.25 -8.43 5.00
N GLU A 137 8.87 -9.21 5.89
CA GLU A 137 8.20 -10.30 6.61
C GLU A 137 7.03 -9.80 7.47
N GLU A 138 7.27 -8.80 8.32
CA GLU A 138 6.25 -8.25 9.21
C GLU A 138 5.13 -7.59 8.39
N PHE A 139 5.45 -6.88 7.30
CA PHE A 139 4.43 -6.30 6.43
C PHE A 139 3.50 -7.37 5.85
N ARG A 140 4.05 -8.46 5.32
CA ARG A 140 3.25 -9.59 4.81
C ARG A 140 2.42 -10.26 5.92
N ILE A 141 3.00 -10.49 7.11
CA ILE A 141 2.29 -11.08 8.25
C ILE A 141 1.10 -10.20 8.63
N TYR A 142 1.29 -8.89 8.77
CA TYR A 142 0.22 -7.97 9.11
C TYR A 142 -0.85 -7.94 8.02
N ARG A 143 -0.48 -7.89 6.73
CA ARG A 143 -1.45 -8.01 5.63
C ARG A 143 -2.30 -9.28 5.72
N ASN A 144 -1.70 -10.42 6.08
CA ASN A 144 -2.41 -11.70 6.17
C ASN A 144 -3.31 -11.78 7.41
N LYS A 145 -2.82 -11.35 8.58
CA LYS A 145 -3.51 -11.54 9.85
C LYS A 145 -4.54 -10.45 10.15
N VAL A 146 -4.33 -9.24 9.66
CA VAL A 146 -5.21 -8.09 9.95
C VAL A 146 -6.47 -8.09 9.08
N SER A 147 -6.35 -8.48 7.82
CA SER A 147 -7.46 -8.54 6.85
C SER A 147 -7.92 -9.97 6.54
N GLY A 148 -7.27 -10.98 7.13
CA GLY A 148 -7.60 -12.39 6.94
C GLY A 148 -8.72 -12.88 7.85
N HIS A 149 -8.75 -14.20 8.07
CA HIS A 149 -9.77 -14.89 8.85
C HIS A 149 -9.91 -14.30 10.26
N ALA A 150 -11.14 -14.29 10.78
CA ALA A 150 -11.44 -13.90 12.15
C ALA A 150 -10.79 -14.88 13.15
N SER A 151 -9.51 -14.70 13.41
CA SER A 151 -8.74 -15.45 14.41
C SER A 151 -8.55 -14.63 15.67
N PHE A 152 -8.45 -15.30 16.81
CA PHE A 152 -8.19 -14.66 18.11
C PHE A 152 -6.85 -13.89 18.10
N GLU A 153 -5.88 -14.35 17.29
CA GLU A 153 -4.56 -13.73 17.11
C GLU A 153 -4.65 -12.25 16.72
N ARG A 154 -5.69 -11.83 16.00
CA ARG A 154 -5.91 -10.43 15.63
C ARG A 154 -6.09 -9.52 16.85
N ILE A 155 -6.63 -10.06 17.93
CA ILE A 155 -6.91 -9.32 19.17
C ILE A 155 -5.81 -9.55 20.22
N SER A 156 -5.30 -10.79 20.35
CA SER A 156 -4.39 -11.16 21.43
C SER A 156 -2.90 -11.10 21.09
N GLU A 157 -2.53 -11.21 19.80
CA GLU A 157 -1.12 -11.36 19.39
C GLU A 157 -0.64 -10.25 18.46
N LEU A 158 -1.53 -9.69 17.63
CA LEU A 158 -1.19 -8.60 16.72
C LEU A 158 -1.19 -7.26 17.43
N ASN A 159 -0.04 -6.58 17.42
CA ASN A 159 0.11 -5.24 17.94
C ASN A 159 0.28 -4.22 16.80
N LEU A 160 -0.85 -3.82 16.22
CA LEU A 160 -0.87 -2.83 15.13
C LEU A 160 -0.26 -1.48 15.54
N THR A 161 -0.29 -1.14 16.82
CA THR A 161 0.35 0.07 17.35
C THR A 161 1.86 0.02 17.21
N GLU A 162 2.50 -1.09 17.57
CA GLU A 162 3.95 -1.24 17.42
C GLU A 162 4.36 -1.32 15.95
N PHE A 163 3.58 -2.02 15.13
CA PHE A 163 3.79 -2.03 13.68
C PHE A 163 3.68 -0.62 13.08
N TYR A 164 2.66 0.16 13.48
CA TYR A 164 2.49 1.55 13.06
C TYR A 164 3.72 2.40 13.43
N LYS A 165 4.14 2.38 14.69
CA LYS A 165 5.30 3.16 15.16
C LYS A 165 6.58 2.80 14.41
N LYS A 166 6.77 1.51 14.14
CA LYS A 166 7.99 1.00 13.50
C LYS A 166 8.02 1.29 12.00
N TYR A 167 6.87 1.21 11.30
CA TYR A 167 6.88 1.14 9.85
C TYR A 167 6.03 2.14 9.08
N HIS A 168 5.20 2.93 9.74
CA HIS A 168 4.27 3.84 9.06
C HIS A 168 4.97 4.76 8.04
N GLN A 169 6.17 5.26 8.37
CA GLN A 169 6.94 6.14 7.49
C GLN A 169 7.33 5.45 6.16
N TYR A 170 7.80 4.20 6.20
CA TYR A 170 8.10 3.44 4.98
C TYR A 170 6.84 3.18 4.15
N LEU A 171 5.74 2.78 4.80
CA LEU A 171 4.47 2.52 4.12
C LEU A 171 3.91 3.78 3.46
N TYR A 172 4.01 4.93 4.12
CA TYR A 172 3.60 6.21 3.57
C TYR A 172 4.44 6.59 2.34
N LEU A 173 5.77 6.42 2.39
CA LEU A 173 6.65 6.69 1.24
C LEU A 173 6.35 5.76 0.07
N LEU A 174 6.14 4.47 0.32
CA LEU A 174 5.74 3.49 -0.71
C LEU A 174 4.42 3.90 -1.38
N TYR A 175 3.40 4.19 -0.57
CA TYR A 175 2.10 4.65 -1.06
C TYR A 175 2.23 5.93 -1.90
N LYS A 176 3.00 6.90 -1.42
CA LYS A 176 3.14 8.22 -2.04
C LYS A 176 3.90 8.16 -3.37
N ASP A 177 5.01 7.44 -3.40
CA ASP A 177 6.00 7.49 -4.49
C ASP A 177 5.71 6.45 -5.56
N VAL A 178 5.23 5.25 -5.19
CA VAL A 178 4.83 4.24 -6.17
C VAL A 178 3.46 4.56 -6.76
N GLY A 179 2.55 5.14 -5.96
CA GLY A 179 1.19 5.48 -6.36
C GLY A 179 1.06 6.60 -7.41
N GLU A 180 2.11 7.42 -7.60
CA GLU A 180 2.08 8.57 -8.50
C GLU A 180 1.70 8.17 -9.94
N MET A 181 2.28 7.08 -10.44
CA MET A 181 2.01 6.56 -11.80
C MET A 181 0.60 5.97 -11.97
N TRP A 182 -0.08 5.64 -10.88
CA TRP A 182 -1.29 4.80 -10.88
C TRP A 182 -2.59 5.54 -10.59
N GLY A 183 -2.56 6.87 -10.49
CA GLY A 183 -3.80 7.65 -10.40
C GLY A 183 -3.79 8.79 -9.40
N ARG A 184 -2.68 9.03 -8.69
CA ARG A 184 -2.61 10.06 -7.65
C ARG A 184 -2.94 11.46 -8.15
N GLU A 185 -2.49 11.81 -9.35
CA GLU A 185 -2.66 13.14 -9.97
C GLU A 185 -3.64 13.14 -11.15
N ARG A 186 -4.42 12.06 -11.35
CA ARG A 186 -5.39 12.02 -12.45
C ARG A 186 -6.57 12.94 -12.14
N LYS A 187 -6.91 13.79 -13.12
CA LYS A 187 -8.07 14.70 -13.05
C LYS A 187 -9.41 13.95 -13.11
N GLU A 188 -9.44 12.83 -13.83
CA GLU A 188 -10.63 12.01 -14.02
C GLU A 188 -10.41 10.59 -13.48
N PHE A 189 -11.46 10.03 -12.88
CA PHE A 189 -11.45 8.64 -12.40
C PHE A 189 -11.54 7.69 -13.61
N PRO A 190 -10.68 6.67 -13.71
CA PRO A 190 -10.66 5.78 -14.86
C PRO A 190 -11.85 4.82 -14.85
N CYS A 191 -12.30 4.39 -16.04
CA CYS A 191 -13.26 3.30 -16.17
C CYS A 191 -12.60 1.96 -15.81
N LEU A 192 -13.12 1.28 -14.79
CA LEU A 192 -12.59 0.02 -14.25
C LEU A 192 -13.45 -1.18 -14.65
N LYS A 193 -14.02 -1.14 -15.87
CA LYS A 193 -14.97 -2.15 -16.38
C LYS A 193 -16.13 -2.35 -15.39
N ASP A 194 -16.35 -3.57 -14.92
CA ASP A 194 -17.49 -3.94 -14.08
C ASP A 194 -17.48 -3.25 -12.71
N VAL A 195 -16.31 -2.89 -12.18
CA VAL A 195 -16.19 -2.18 -10.89
C VAL A 195 -16.94 -0.85 -10.95
N THR A 196 -16.81 -0.11 -12.05
CA THR A 196 -17.51 1.17 -12.26
C THR A 196 -18.95 1.00 -12.73
N LYS A 197 -19.31 -0.16 -13.28
CA LYS A 197 -20.67 -0.46 -13.74
C LYS A 197 -21.57 -1.09 -12.67
N PHE A 198 -20.99 -1.58 -11.57
CA PHE A 198 -21.72 -2.33 -10.53
C PHE A 198 -22.96 -1.59 -10.02
N PHE A 199 -22.84 -0.28 -9.78
CA PHE A 199 -23.96 0.52 -9.29
C PHE A 199 -24.95 0.92 -10.41
N GLU A 200 -24.55 0.90 -11.68
CA GLU A 200 -25.45 1.21 -12.81
C GLU A 200 -26.60 0.20 -12.89
N ALA A 201 -26.34 -1.08 -12.59
CA ALA A 201 -27.38 -2.10 -12.51
C ALA A 201 -28.40 -1.79 -11.39
N ILE A 202 -27.93 -1.30 -10.24
CA ILE A 202 -28.79 -0.94 -9.10
C ILE A 202 -29.56 0.35 -9.38
N ALA A 203 -28.93 1.33 -10.03
CA ALA A 203 -29.53 2.64 -10.30
C ALA A 203 -30.56 2.61 -11.44
N ASN A 204 -30.47 1.66 -12.37
CA ASN A 204 -31.38 1.52 -13.51
C ASN A 204 -32.51 0.51 -13.28
N GLU A 205 -32.63 -0.07 -12.07
CA GLU A 205 -33.75 -0.93 -11.64
C GLU A 205 -34.94 -0.15 -11.03
N THR A 206 -34.95 1.18 -11.14
CA THR A 206 -36.09 2.07 -10.81
C THR A 206 -36.70 2.69 -12.06
#